data_AF-A0A3B9JJR9-F1
#
_entry.id   AF-A0A3B9JJR9-F1
#
_cell.length_a   1.000
_cell.length_b   1.000
_cell.length_c   1.000
_cell.angle_alpha   90.00
_cell.angle_beta   90.00
_cell.angle_gamma   90.00
#
_symmetry.space_group_name_H-M   'P 1'
#
loop_
_entity.id
_entity.type
_entity.pdbx_description
1 polymer ?
#
loop_
_entity_poly.entity_id
_entity_poly.type
_entity_poly.pdbx_seq_one_letter_code
_entity_poly.pdbx_strand_id
1 'polypeptide(L)'
;MTMVSVTTLNNTEILKITVRSTDPMMSAEIANETALVFSEYVSGLMRIDNISVIDVAQASNNHVEPRAAMNIAIAMVLGIMLGVFIAFLKEYLDTRIKTPEEVTTFADYPVLAMIPYNNSLDQGGKKK
;
A
#
# COMPACT_ATOMS: atom_id res chain seq x y z
N MET A 1 2.82 19.89 -5.81
CA MET A 1 4.15 19.24 -5.73
C MET A 1 5.09 20.06 -6.58
N THR A 2 6.13 20.66 -6.00
CA THR A 2 7.12 21.44 -6.77
C THR A 2 8.21 20.53 -7.33
N MET A 3 8.62 20.81 -8.57
CA MET A 3 9.68 20.07 -9.26
C MET A 3 11.06 20.31 -8.66
N VAL A 4 11.28 21.50 -8.09
CA VAL A 4 12.52 21.91 -7.40
C VAL A 4 12.17 22.40 -6.00
N SER A 5 12.90 21.94 -4.99
CA SER A 5 12.74 22.34 -3.59
C SER A 5 14.10 22.66 -2.99
N VAL A 6 14.19 23.74 -2.22
CA VAL A 6 15.42 24.15 -1.54
C VAL A 6 15.17 24.19 -0.04
N THR A 7 16.02 23.48 0.71
CA THR A 7 15.92 23.36 2.17
C THR A 7 17.31 23.51 2.78
N THR A 8 17.41 24.01 4.01
CA THR A 8 18.69 24.02 4.75
C THR A 8 18.88 22.70 5.49
N LEU A 9 20.11 22.19 5.53
CA LEU A 9 20.43 20.95 6.23
C LEU A 9 20.81 21.26 7.69
N ASN A 10 20.06 20.74 8.66
CA ASN A 10 20.42 20.74 10.09
C ASN A 10 20.82 22.12 10.65
N ASN A 11 20.13 23.19 10.27
CA ASN A 11 20.46 24.58 10.68
C ASN A 11 21.88 25.03 10.30
N THR A 12 22.50 24.40 9.32
CA THR A 12 23.76 24.85 8.73
C THR A 12 23.51 25.78 7.55
N GLU A 13 24.56 26.45 7.08
CA GLU A 13 24.57 27.23 5.84
C GLU A 13 24.59 26.33 4.58
N ILE A 14 24.44 25.01 4.75
CA ILE A 14 24.35 24.06 3.64
C ILE A 14 22.93 24.08 3.09
N LEU A 15 22.83 24.49 1.82
CA LEU A 15 21.62 24.42 1.04
C LEU A 15 21.50 23.04 0.37
N LYS A 16 20.38 22.38 0.58
CA LYS A 16 19.98 21.15 -0.08
C LYS A 16 18.96 21.48 -1.16
N ILE A 17 19.37 21.29 -2.41
CA ILE A 17 18.53 21.41 -3.60
C ILE A 17 18.03 20.02 -3.96
N THR A 18 16.71 19.84 -4.02
CA THR A 18 16.07 18.57 -4.35
C THR A 18 15.23 18.77 -5.61
N VAL A 19 15.53 17.98 -6.65
CA VAL A 19 14.78 18.00 -7.92
C VAL A 19 14.06 16.67 -8.09
N ARG A 20 12.79 16.73 -8.50
CA ARG A 20 11.96 15.56 -8.74
C ARG A 20 11.46 15.58 -10.18
N SER A 21 11.90 14.59 -10.96
CA SER A 21 11.49 14.39 -12.36
C SER A 21 11.17 12.91 -12.62
N THR A 22 10.56 12.62 -13.76
CA THR A 22 10.31 11.25 -14.24
C THR A 22 11.57 10.57 -14.74
N ASP A 23 12.52 11.34 -15.26
CA ASP A 23 13.80 10.84 -15.75
C ASP A 23 14.91 11.10 -14.70
N PRO A 24 15.62 10.06 -14.22
CA PRO A 24 16.69 10.21 -13.24
C PRO A 24 17.86 11.04 -13.78
N MET A 25 18.21 10.93 -15.06
CA MET A 25 19.28 11.72 -15.67
C MET A 25 18.90 13.19 -15.69
N MET A 26 17.71 13.50 -16.18
CA MET A 26 17.20 14.88 -16.24
C MET A 26 17.10 15.52 -14.85
N SER A 27 16.74 14.73 -13.83
CA SER A 27 16.68 15.23 -12.44
C SER A 27 18.06 15.62 -11.90
N ALA A 28 19.10 14.85 -12.21
CA ALA A 28 20.46 15.11 -11.77
C ALA A 28 21.05 16.32 -12.51
N GLU A 29 20.83 16.40 -13.82
CA GLU A 29 21.28 17.53 -14.64
C GLU A 29 20.67 18.85 -14.15
N ILE A 30 19.34 18.91 -13.98
CA ILE A 30 18.68 20.13 -13.48
C ILE A 30 19.20 20.52 -12.10
N ALA A 31 19.43 19.56 -11.19
CA ALA A 31 19.93 19.86 -9.85
C ALA A 31 21.34 20.46 -9.89
N ASN A 32 22.23 19.90 -10.72
CA ASN A 32 23.60 20.39 -10.88
C ASN A 32 23.63 21.77 -11.54
N GLU A 33 22.89 21.96 -12.63
CA GLU A 33 22.81 23.26 -13.32
C GLU A 33 22.20 24.35 -12.43
N THR A 34 21.16 24.00 -11.66
CA THR A 34 20.59 24.92 -10.68
C THR A 34 21.61 25.32 -9.62
N ALA A 35 22.43 24.39 -9.14
CA ALA A 35 23.48 24.68 -8.15
C ALA A 35 24.57 25.59 -8.72
N LEU A 36 24.96 25.40 -9.98
CA LEU A 36 25.96 26.21 -10.68
C LEU A 36 25.46 27.65 -10.87
N VAL A 37 24.29 27.82 -11.50
CA VAL A 37 23.70 29.15 -11.76
C VAL A 37 23.41 29.88 -10.45
N PHE A 38 22.93 29.17 -9.42
CA PHE A 38 22.71 29.76 -8.11
C PHE A 38 24.01 30.26 -7.47
N SER A 39 25.07 29.46 -7.53
CA SER A 39 26.37 29.84 -6.95
C SER A 39 26.93 31.09 -7.63
N GLU A 40 26.83 31.16 -8.97
CA GLU A 40 27.26 32.33 -9.74
C GLU A 40 26.43 33.58 -9.41
N TYR A 41 25.10 33.44 -9.37
CA TYR A 41 24.18 34.54 -9.06
C TYR A 41 24.40 35.10 -7.66
N VAL A 42 24.58 34.23 -6.67
CA VAL A 42 24.80 34.64 -5.27
C VAL A 42 26.19 35.24 -5.07
N SER A 43 27.22 34.70 -5.72
CA SER A 43 28.56 35.28 -5.66
C SER A 43 28.56 36.73 -6.20
N GLY A 44 27.87 36.97 -7.33
CA GLY A 44 27.73 38.31 -7.91
C GLY A 44 26.91 39.29 -7.07
N LEU A 45 25.82 38.84 -6.44
CA LEU A 45 24.94 39.70 -5.64
C LEU A 45 25.51 40.01 -4.25
N MET A 46 25.99 38.99 -3.54
CA MET A 46 26.40 39.11 -2.15
C MET A 46 27.91 39.32 -1.96
N ARG A 47 28.70 39.27 -3.06
CA ARG A 47 30.17 39.38 -3.04
C ARG A 47 30.80 38.37 -2.06
N ILE A 48 30.24 37.16 -2.07
CA ILE A 48 30.71 36.02 -1.27
C ILE A 48 31.60 35.18 -2.18
N ASP A 49 32.85 34.96 -1.75
CA ASP A 49 33.87 34.28 -2.54
C ASP A 49 33.95 32.76 -2.27
N ASN A 50 33.29 32.27 -1.20
CA ASN A 50 33.45 30.91 -0.70
C ASN A 50 32.17 30.07 -0.83
N ILE A 51 31.58 30.02 -2.03
CA ILE A 51 30.47 29.11 -2.34
C ILE A 51 31.04 27.88 -3.03
N SER A 52 30.76 26.70 -2.49
CA SER A 52 31.23 25.43 -3.05
C SER A 52 30.10 24.42 -3.09
N VAL A 53 30.02 23.69 -4.21
CA VAL A 53 29.11 22.56 -4.34
C VAL A 53 29.72 21.38 -3.60
N ILE A 54 29.12 21.02 -2.46
CA ILE A 54 29.63 19.96 -1.59
C ILE A 54 29.32 18.57 -2.17
N ASP A 55 28.13 18.41 -2.75
CA ASP A 55 27.66 17.15 -3.31
C ASP A 55 27.01 17.38 -4.67
N VAL A 56 27.47 16.65 -5.67
CA VAL A 56 26.93 16.69 -7.03
C VAL A 56 25.83 15.66 -7.18
N ALA A 57 24.70 16.08 -7.74
CA ALA A 57 23.58 15.20 -7.97
C ALA A 57 23.95 14.13 -9.01
N GLN A 58 23.72 12.87 -8.65
CA GLN A 58 23.89 11.71 -9.53
C GLN A 58 22.53 11.10 -9.87
N ALA A 59 22.40 10.58 -11.08
CA ALA A 59 21.19 9.87 -11.49
C ALA A 59 20.99 8.63 -10.59
N SER A 60 19.88 8.60 -9.86
CA SER A 60 19.53 7.45 -9.03
C SER A 60 19.01 6.31 -9.91
N ASN A 61 19.65 5.14 -9.82
CA ASN A 61 19.13 3.91 -10.43
C ASN A 61 17.97 3.30 -9.61
N ASN A 62 17.75 3.81 -8.40
CA ASN A 62 16.71 3.32 -7.50
C ASN A 62 15.46 4.21 -7.59
N HIS A 63 14.31 3.57 -7.78
CA HIS A 63 13.01 4.22 -7.74
C HIS A 63 12.69 4.64 -6.30
N VAL A 64 12.57 5.95 -6.08
CA VAL A 64 12.23 6.52 -4.77
C VAL A 64 10.74 6.30 -4.45
N GLU A 65 9.90 6.28 -5.48
CA GLU A 65 8.46 6.02 -5.38
C GLU A 65 7.95 5.29 -6.63
N PRO A 66 6.89 4.47 -6.53
CA PRO A 66 6.17 4.07 -5.32
C PRO A 66 6.89 2.95 -4.55
N ARG A 67 6.70 2.89 -3.22
CA ARG A 67 7.23 1.82 -2.36
C ARG A 67 6.43 0.53 -2.55
N ALA A 68 6.68 -0.17 -3.67
CA ALA A 68 5.90 -1.33 -4.10
C ALA A 68 5.71 -2.39 -3.00
N ALA A 69 6.77 -2.76 -2.29
CA ALA A 69 6.71 -3.73 -1.20
C ALA A 69 5.75 -3.32 -0.07
N MET A 70 5.76 -2.04 0.33
CA MET A 70 4.86 -1.52 1.36
C MET A 70 3.41 -1.53 0.87
N ASN A 71 3.17 -1.07 -0.36
CA ASN A 71 1.83 -1.02 -0.93
C ASN A 71 1.22 -2.43 -1.06
N ILE A 72 2.03 -3.41 -1.47
CA ILE A 72 1.62 -4.82 -1.58
C ILE A 72 1.30 -5.38 -0.19
N ALA A 73 2.13 -5.11 0.82
CA ALA A 73 1.87 -5.57 2.19
C ALA A 73 0.54 -5.00 2.73
N ILE A 74 0.28 -3.71 2.52
CA ILE A 74 -0.98 -3.07 2.91
C ILE A 74 -2.16 -3.71 2.17
N ALA A 75 -2.05 -3.91 0.86
CA ALA A 75 -3.10 -4.53 0.05
C ALA A 75 -3.41 -5.97 0.49
N MET A 76 -2.39 -6.75 0.85
CA MET A 76 -2.55 -8.11 1.36
C MET A 76 -3.36 -8.12 2.67
N VAL A 77 -2.98 -7.28 3.63
CA VAL A 77 -3.67 -7.20 4.93
C VAL A 77 -5.12 -6.76 4.73
N LEU A 78 -5.35 -5.72 3.93
CA LEU A 78 -6.71 -5.25 3.63
C LEU A 78 -7.54 -6.32 2.91
N GLY A 79 -6.95 -7.05 1.97
CA GLY A 79 -7.62 -8.15 1.27
C GLY A 79 -8.07 -9.26 2.21
N ILE A 80 -7.23 -9.66 3.17
CA ILE A 80 -7.58 -10.66 4.18
C ILE A 80 -8.70 -10.14 5.08
N MET A 81 -8.60 -8.91 5.58
CA MET A 81 -9.65 -8.31 6.42
C MET A 81 -10.99 -8.27 5.69
N LEU A 82 -10.99 -7.88 4.42
CA LEU A 82 -12.20 -7.83 3.60
C LEU A 82 -12.77 -9.22 3.32
N GLY A 83 -11.91 -10.21 3.05
CA GLY A 83 -12.33 -11.60 2.83
C GLY A 83 -12.99 -12.21 4.07
N VAL A 84 -12.40 -11.99 5.24
CA VAL A 84 -12.98 -12.40 6.53
C VAL A 84 -14.31 -11.69 6.79
N PHE A 85 -14.36 -10.38 6.56
CA PHE A 85 -15.58 -9.59 6.71
C PHE A 85 -16.72 -10.11 5.82
N ILE A 86 -16.44 -10.42 4.55
CA ILE A 86 -17.42 -10.99 3.62
C ILE A 86 -17.88 -12.38 4.07
N ALA A 87 -16.98 -13.22 4.59
CA ALA A 87 -17.33 -14.54 5.12
C ALA A 87 -18.33 -14.43 6.30
N PHE A 88 -18.06 -13.52 7.23
CA PHE A 88 -18.98 -13.23 8.34
C PHE A 88 -20.30 -12.64 7.88
N LEU A 89 -20.26 -11.70 6.92
CA LEU A 89 -21.47 -11.10 6.38
C LEU A 89 -22.36 -12.16 5.70
N LYS A 90 -21.75 -13.09 4.97
CA LYS A 90 -22.46 -14.21 4.35
C LYS A 90 -23.10 -15.13 5.41
N GLU A 91 -22.38 -15.45 6.48
CA GLU A 91 -22.94 -16.28 7.56
C GLU A 91 -24.07 -15.54 8.30
N TYR A 92 -23.92 -14.24 8.56
CA TYR A 92 -24.96 -13.43 9.20
C TYR A 92 -26.25 -13.34 8.37
N LEU A 93 -26.12 -13.27 7.04
CA LEU A 93 -27.27 -13.28 6.12
C LEU A 93 -27.83 -14.69 5.88
N ASP A 94 -27.13 -15.75 6.29
CA ASP A 94 -27.59 -17.13 6.15
C ASP A 94 -28.50 -17.50 7.33
N THR A 95 -29.82 -17.48 7.10
CA THR A 95 -30.83 -17.81 8.12
C THR A 95 -31.17 -19.31 8.17
N ARG A 96 -30.31 -20.19 7.65
CA ARG A 96 -30.56 -21.64 7.67
C ARG A 96 -30.26 -22.22 9.04
N ILE A 97 -31.19 -23.04 9.54
CA ILE A 97 -30.98 -23.87 10.73
C ILE A 97 -30.07 -25.04 10.35
N LYS A 98 -28.87 -25.09 10.91
CA LYS A 98 -27.84 -26.08 10.59
C LYS A 98 -27.61 -27.07 11.72
N THR A 99 -27.95 -26.70 12.96
CA THR A 99 -27.69 -27.52 14.14
C THR A 99 -29.00 -27.97 14.82
N PRO A 100 -29.00 -29.14 15.48
CA PRO A 100 -30.17 -29.58 16.25
C PRO A 100 -30.46 -28.65 17.44
N GLU A 101 -29.44 -28.01 18.03
CA GLU A 101 -29.62 -27.00 19.07
C GLU A 101 -30.41 -25.79 18.53
N GLU A 102 -30.08 -25.28 17.35
CA GLU A 102 -30.82 -24.19 16.69
C GLU A 102 -32.29 -24.56 16.44
N VAL A 103 -32.61 -25.82 16.10
CA VAL A 103 -34.00 -26.30 15.97
C VAL A 103 -34.74 -26.19 17.30
N THR A 104 -34.14 -26.65 18.39
CA THR A 104 -34.78 -26.59 19.71
C THR A 104 -35.03 -25.16 20.18
N THR A 105 -34.08 -24.25 19.95
CA THR A 105 -34.23 -22.83 20.31
C THR A 105 -35.26 -22.11 19.45
N PHE A 106 -35.36 -22.46 18.15
CA PHE A 106 -36.29 -21.81 17.24
C PHE A 106 -37.71 -22.36 17.34
N ALA A 107 -37.87 -23.67 17.54
CA ALA A 107 -39.16 -24.35 17.60
C ALA A 107 -39.72 -24.49 19.03
N ASP A 108 -38.90 -24.27 20.06
CA ASP A 108 -39.24 -24.44 21.50
C ASP A 108 -39.70 -25.87 21.87
N TYR A 109 -39.31 -26.85 21.05
CA TYR A 109 -39.59 -28.27 21.25
C TYR A 109 -38.30 -29.09 21.27
N PRO A 110 -38.19 -30.13 22.11
CA PRO A 110 -37.03 -31.01 22.13
C PRO A 110 -36.95 -31.86 20.85
N VAL A 111 -35.73 -32.07 20.34
CA VAL A 111 -35.48 -32.93 19.18
C VAL A 111 -35.76 -34.39 19.58
N LEU A 112 -36.75 -35.01 18.93
CA LEU A 112 -37.20 -36.38 19.25
C LEU A 112 -36.37 -37.47 18.54
N ALA A 113 -35.88 -37.19 17.33
CA ALA A 113 -35.10 -38.12 16.52
C ALA A 113 -34.28 -37.36 15.46
N MET A 114 -33.13 -37.93 15.07
CA MET A 114 -32.29 -37.43 13.98
C MET A 114 -32.23 -38.48 12.89
N ILE A 115 -32.58 -38.10 11.65
CA ILE A 115 -32.47 -38.99 10.49
C ILE A 115 -31.12 -38.71 9.82
N PRO A 116 -30.16 -39.65 9.86
CA PRO A 116 -28.89 -39.47 9.17
C PRO A 116 -29.12 -39.46 7.65
N TYR A 117 -28.82 -38.34 7.00
CA TYR A 117 -28.87 -38.24 5.56
C TYR A 117 -27.64 -38.94 4.96
N ASN A 118 -27.83 -40.13 4.40
CA ASN A 118 -26.79 -40.86 3.69
C ASN A 118 -27.00 -40.75 2.17
N ASN A 119 -26.09 -40.06 1.51
CA ASN A 119 -26.10 -39.82 0.07
C ASN A 119 -26.01 -41.11 -0.78
N SER A 120 -25.61 -42.26 -0.21
CA SER A 120 -25.58 -43.54 -0.92
C SER A 120 -26.91 -44.29 -0.96
N LEU A 121 -27.90 -43.88 -0.17
CA LEU A 121 -29.26 -44.44 -0.17
C LEU A 121 -30.21 -43.74 -1.16
N ASP A 122 -29.78 -42.58 -1.70
CA ASP A 122 -30.51 -41.80 -2.71
C ASP A 122 -30.25 -42.27 -4.16
N GLN A 123 -29.44 -43.32 -4.33
CA GLN A 123 -29.29 -43.97 -5.62
C GLN A 123 -30.55 -44.80 -5.92
N GLY A 124 -31.54 -44.11 -6.49
CA GLY A 124 -32.77 -44.68 -7.02
C GLY A 124 -32.49 -45.96 -7.80
N GLY A 125 -33.23 -47.01 -7.43
CA GLY A 125 -33.04 -48.36 -7.93
C GLY A 125 -32.89 -48.40 -9.44
N LYS A 126 -31.65 -48.65 -9.91
CA LYS A 126 -31.42 -49.16 -11.25
C LYS A 126 -32.04 -50.56 -11.28
N LYS A 127 -33.30 -50.64 -11.71
CA LYS A 127 -33.93 -51.90 -12.11
C LYS A 127 -33.05 -52.51 -13.21
N LYS A 128 -32.57 -53.72 -12.93
CA LYS A 128 -31.98 -54.62 -13.93
C LYS A 128 -32.94 -54.87 -15.08
#